data_AF-A0A4P7D441-F1
#
_entry.id   AF-A0A4P7D441-F1
#
_cell.length_a   1.000
_cell.length_b   1.000
_cell.length_c   1.000
_cell.angle_alpha   90.00
_cell.angle_beta   90.00
_cell.angle_gamma   90.00
#
_symmetry.space_group_name_H-M   'P 1'
#
loop_
_entity.id
_entity.type
_entity.pdbx_description
1 polymer ?
#
loop_
_entity_poly.entity_id
_entity_poly.type
_entity_poly.pdbx_seq_one_letter_code
_entity_poly.pdbx_strand_id
1 'polypeptide(L)'
;MLKGYMAPLSPLGKASINPPPPWHYSGDVIGAEFWAEPEATAATLPPGLDPDPSTAGHGVILFIDWQFTAQDDEFLDPARYQYRECLFLVDAVHKGTPVMWCPYIYVDNDAALARGWAQGFPKKLASVYQTRTFAAPSAAAAPVAAGSRFGASLSAHGERLAEARITLRQPVADPKSLLARPTVNRRYFASLAAGLHDKPAVDELVLSVTDNLSVADAWAGDAELLFPDARGEELCAFGPVKVGGGFRFSLAYSVTDLKLLEDLTRPGK
;
A
#
# COMPACT_ATOMS: atom_id res chain seq x y z
N MET A 1 -28.71 -21.51 3.50
CA MET A 1 -27.24 -21.28 3.44
C MET A 1 -26.98 -19.79 3.62
N LEU A 2 -25.96 -19.42 4.39
CA LEU A 2 -25.56 -18.01 4.52
C LEU A 2 -24.80 -17.57 3.25
N LYS A 3 -24.84 -16.28 2.94
CA LYS A 3 -24.23 -15.65 1.76
C LYS A 3 -23.21 -14.59 2.17
N GLY A 4 -22.25 -14.31 1.30
CA GLY A 4 -21.21 -13.29 1.50
C GLY A 4 -19.88 -13.74 0.91
N TYR A 5 -19.08 -12.80 0.44
CA TYR A 5 -17.72 -13.08 -0.06
C TYR A 5 -16.71 -13.13 1.09
N MET A 6 -16.88 -12.24 2.06
CA MET A 6 -16.12 -12.18 3.30
C MET A 6 -17.06 -12.24 4.51
N ALA A 7 -16.48 -12.43 5.69
CA ALA A 7 -17.26 -12.38 6.92
C ALA A 7 -17.85 -10.97 7.18
N PRO A 8 -18.96 -10.88 7.94
CA PRO A 8 -19.85 -11.98 8.33
C PRO A 8 -20.70 -12.48 7.16
N LEU A 9 -20.87 -13.81 7.08
CA LEU A 9 -21.90 -14.39 6.21
C LEU A 9 -23.28 -14.14 6.81
N SER A 10 -24.27 -13.80 5.98
CA SER A 10 -25.63 -13.51 6.44
C SER A 10 -26.70 -14.04 5.47
N PRO A 11 -27.98 -14.17 5.88
CA PRO A 11 -29.02 -14.72 5.01
C PRO A 11 -29.17 -13.97 3.68
N LEU A 12 -28.95 -12.65 3.68
CA LEU A 12 -29.07 -11.78 2.51
C LEU A 12 -27.74 -11.41 1.86
N GLY A 13 -26.59 -11.76 2.45
CA GLY A 13 -25.26 -11.39 1.96
C GLY A 13 -24.86 -9.93 2.17
N LYS A 14 -25.80 -9.05 2.52
CA LYS A 14 -25.60 -7.60 2.72
C LYS A 14 -24.67 -7.22 3.89
N ALA A 15 -24.38 -8.17 4.76
CA ALA A 15 -23.54 -7.93 5.94
C ALA A 15 -22.06 -8.21 5.68
N SER A 16 -21.73 -8.86 4.56
CA SER A 16 -20.35 -9.14 4.15
C SER A 16 -19.56 -7.83 4.14
N ILE A 17 -18.40 -7.80 4.79
CA ILE A 17 -17.59 -6.57 4.87
C ILE A 17 -17.17 -6.06 3.48
N ASN A 18 -17.07 -6.96 2.51
CA ASN A 18 -16.84 -6.64 1.11
C ASN A 18 -17.70 -7.48 0.17
N PRO A 19 -18.17 -6.92 -0.95
CA PRO A 19 -18.66 -7.71 -2.08
C PRO A 19 -17.49 -8.45 -2.77
N PRO A 20 -17.78 -9.48 -3.60
CA PRO A 20 -16.76 -10.07 -4.46
C PRO A 20 -16.20 -9.03 -5.48
N PRO A 21 -15.00 -9.26 -6.04
CA PRO A 21 -14.49 -8.49 -7.17
C PRO A 21 -15.46 -8.47 -8.39
N PRO A 22 -15.35 -7.50 -9.30
CA PRO A 22 -14.28 -6.51 -9.47
C PRO A 22 -14.29 -5.44 -8.38
N TRP A 23 -13.11 -5.02 -7.98
CA TRP A 23 -12.88 -3.93 -7.05
C TRP A 23 -12.20 -2.77 -7.77
N HIS A 24 -12.88 -1.63 -7.88
CA HIS A 24 -12.39 -0.45 -8.59
C HIS A 24 -11.87 0.58 -7.59
N TYR A 25 -10.73 1.18 -7.92
CA TYR A 25 -10.03 2.14 -7.09
C TYR A 25 -9.73 3.39 -7.89
N SER A 26 -9.92 4.55 -7.27
CA SER A 26 -9.48 5.86 -7.77
C SER A 26 -8.97 6.69 -6.61
N GLY A 27 -7.79 7.29 -6.73
CA GLY A 27 -7.18 8.01 -5.62
C GLY A 27 -6.05 8.96 -6.02
N ASP A 28 -5.66 9.79 -5.07
CA ASP A 28 -4.49 10.68 -5.19
C ASP A 28 -3.36 10.18 -4.29
N VAL A 29 -2.17 10.10 -4.87
CA VAL A 29 -0.94 9.60 -4.25
C VAL A 29 0.03 10.74 -4.01
N ILE A 30 0.57 10.80 -2.79
CA ILE A 30 1.86 11.43 -2.48
C ILE A 30 2.83 10.30 -2.15
N GLY A 31 4.03 10.34 -2.70
CA GLY A 31 5.07 9.41 -2.27
C GLY A 31 6.46 10.01 -2.27
N ALA A 32 7.36 9.27 -1.65
CA ALA A 32 8.77 9.60 -1.56
C ALA A 32 9.59 8.32 -1.67
N GLU A 33 10.65 8.40 -2.47
CA GLU A 33 11.72 7.39 -2.47
C GLU A 33 12.61 7.56 -1.25
N PHE A 34 13.15 6.46 -0.77
CA PHE A 34 14.17 6.45 0.27
C PHE A 34 15.12 5.27 0.11
N TRP A 35 16.25 5.36 0.80
CA TRP A 35 17.15 4.24 1.02
C TRP A 35 17.33 4.07 2.52
N ALA A 36 17.10 2.87 3.02
CA ALA A 36 17.46 2.44 4.37
C ALA A 36 18.79 1.65 4.31
N GLU A 37 19.28 1.23 5.49
CA GLU A 37 20.36 0.23 5.53
C GLU A 37 19.91 -1.04 4.80
N PRO A 38 20.71 -1.59 3.85
CA PRO A 38 20.31 -2.77 3.07
C PRO A 38 19.88 -3.98 3.90
N GLU A 39 20.51 -4.17 5.05
CA GLU A 39 20.19 -5.25 5.98
C GLU A 39 18.78 -5.09 6.58
N ALA A 40 18.34 -3.85 6.83
CA ALA A 40 17.02 -3.57 7.37
C ALA A 40 15.92 -3.96 6.40
N THR A 41 16.03 -3.59 5.11
CA THR A 41 15.05 -4.00 4.10
C THR A 41 15.09 -5.51 3.85
N ALA A 42 16.30 -6.09 3.79
CA ALA A 42 16.50 -7.52 3.56
C ALA A 42 15.89 -8.38 4.69
N ALA A 43 15.96 -7.92 5.94
CA ALA A 43 15.39 -8.63 7.09
C ALA A 43 13.86 -8.80 7.02
N THR A 44 13.16 -8.00 6.20
CA THR A 44 11.71 -8.09 6.04
C THR A 44 11.26 -9.03 4.92
N LEU A 45 12.20 -9.54 4.11
CA LEU A 45 11.87 -10.36 2.95
C LEU A 45 11.41 -11.77 3.38
N PRO A 46 10.24 -12.23 2.94
CA PRO A 46 9.80 -13.59 3.17
C PRO A 46 10.60 -14.59 2.31
N PRO A 47 10.55 -15.89 2.65
CA PRO A 47 11.03 -16.94 1.75
C PRO A 47 10.47 -16.78 0.33
N GLY A 48 11.33 -16.94 -0.66
CA GLY A 48 11.01 -16.74 -2.08
C GLY A 48 11.42 -15.37 -2.63
N LEU A 49 11.74 -14.39 -1.77
CA LEU A 49 12.25 -13.08 -2.18
C LEU A 49 13.72 -12.90 -1.78
N ASP A 50 14.52 -12.43 -2.73
CA ASP A 50 15.92 -12.09 -2.54
C ASP A 50 16.11 -10.55 -2.51
N PRO A 51 17.12 -10.03 -1.80
CA PRO A 51 17.49 -8.62 -1.91
C PRO A 51 17.82 -8.22 -3.35
N ASP A 52 17.42 -7.01 -3.76
CA ASP A 52 17.80 -6.49 -5.08
C ASP A 52 19.29 -6.05 -5.08
N PRO A 53 20.16 -6.67 -5.90
CA PRO A 53 21.58 -6.33 -5.92
C PRO A 53 21.88 -4.96 -6.56
N SER A 54 20.93 -4.40 -7.30
CA SER A 54 21.09 -3.14 -8.04
C SER A 54 20.62 -1.91 -7.26
N THR A 55 19.66 -2.10 -6.35
CA THR A 55 19.00 -1.02 -5.61
C THR A 55 18.85 -1.37 -4.12
N ALA A 56 19.85 -2.06 -3.55
CA ALA A 56 19.82 -2.48 -2.15
C ALA A 56 19.45 -1.33 -1.19
N GLY A 57 18.52 -1.61 -0.28
CA GLY A 57 17.99 -0.63 0.68
C GLY A 57 16.96 0.34 0.10
N HIS A 58 16.74 0.36 -1.22
CA HIS A 58 15.74 1.23 -1.85
C HIS A 58 14.33 0.83 -1.45
N GLY A 59 13.52 1.84 -1.15
CA GLY A 59 12.10 1.69 -0.91
C GLY A 59 11.34 2.95 -1.25
N VAL A 60 10.02 2.82 -1.22
CA VAL A 60 9.08 3.88 -1.51
C VAL A 60 8.00 3.86 -0.44
N ILE A 61 7.67 5.04 0.09
CA ILE A 61 6.47 5.25 0.90
C ILE A 61 5.42 5.95 0.06
N LEU A 62 4.18 5.49 0.14
CA LEU A 62 3.02 6.05 -0.55
C LEU A 62 1.94 6.38 0.46
N PHE A 63 1.40 7.60 0.38
CA PHE A 63 0.23 8.07 1.11
C PHE A 63 -0.89 8.29 0.08
N ILE A 64 -2.04 7.66 0.28
CA ILE A 64 -3.09 7.59 -0.73
C ILE A 64 -4.45 7.89 -0.12
N ASP A 65 -5.21 8.78 -0.76
CA ASP A 65 -6.61 9.05 -0.48
C ASP A 65 -7.41 8.28 -1.53
N TRP A 66 -8.04 7.18 -1.10
CA TRP A 66 -8.76 6.26 -1.97
C TRP A 66 -10.27 6.48 -1.92
N GLN A 67 -10.90 6.35 -3.08
CA GLN A 67 -12.30 6.05 -3.25
C GLN A 67 -12.45 4.69 -3.93
N PHE A 68 -13.39 3.89 -3.42
CA PHE A 68 -13.64 2.53 -3.87
C PHE A 68 -15.07 2.39 -4.41
N THR A 69 -15.23 1.52 -5.41
CA THR A 69 -16.53 0.93 -5.76
C THR A 69 -16.35 -0.50 -6.26
N ALA A 70 -17.35 -1.34 -6.08
CA ALA A 70 -17.45 -2.62 -6.77
C ALA A 70 -18.52 -2.51 -7.86
N GLN A 71 -19.69 -3.13 -7.70
CA GLN A 71 -20.68 -3.25 -8.77
C GLN A 71 -21.91 -2.35 -8.60
N ASP A 72 -22.09 -1.75 -7.42
CA ASP A 72 -23.37 -1.15 -7.01
C ASP A 72 -23.21 0.31 -6.53
N ASP A 73 -22.38 1.10 -7.22
CA ASP A 73 -22.10 2.51 -6.92
C ASP A 73 -21.76 2.77 -5.44
N GLU A 74 -20.98 1.87 -4.82
CA GLU A 74 -20.58 1.95 -3.41
C GLU A 74 -19.86 3.27 -3.07
N PHE A 75 -19.24 3.94 -4.05
CA PHE A 75 -18.65 5.26 -3.85
C PHE A 75 -19.66 6.34 -3.42
N LEU A 76 -20.97 6.11 -3.57
CA LEU A 76 -22.04 6.97 -3.07
C LEU A 76 -22.29 6.83 -1.56
N ASP A 77 -21.69 5.84 -0.88
CA ASP A 77 -21.59 5.76 0.58
C ASP A 77 -20.14 6.00 1.04
N PRO A 78 -19.66 7.25 1.00
CA PRO A 78 -18.25 7.57 1.24
C PRO A 78 -17.80 7.24 2.67
N ALA A 79 -18.73 7.17 3.63
CA ALA A 79 -18.39 6.76 5.00
C ALA A 79 -17.88 5.32 5.09
N ARG A 80 -18.26 4.46 4.13
CA ARG A 80 -17.80 3.08 4.03
C ARG A 80 -16.67 2.88 3.03
N TYR A 81 -16.70 3.63 1.93
CA TYR A 81 -15.91 3.30 0.74
C TYR A 81 -14.92 4.37 0.31
N GLN A 82 -14.77 5.45 1.09
CA GLN A 82 -13.53 6.22 1.10
C GLN A 82 -12.63 5.73 2.23
N TYR A 83 -11.33 5.69 1.97
CA TYR A 83 -10.33 5.37 2.97
C TYR A 83 -9.00 6.01 2.62
N ARG A 84 -8.12 6.12 3.60
CA ARG A 84 -6.76 6.64 3.43
C ARG A 84 -5.79 5.54 3.78
N GLU A 85 -4.67 5.53 3.07
CA GLU A 85 -3.71 4.44 3.09
C GLU A 85 -2.28 4.97 3.14
N CYS A 86 -1.43 4.32 3.91
CA CYS A 86 0.01 4.51 3.85
C CYS A 86 0.67 3.14 3.68
N LEU A 87 1.43 2.94 2.61
CA LEU A 87 2.15 1.70 2.36
C LEU A 87 3.62 1.93 2.11
N PHE A 88 4.41 0.93 2.50
CA PHE A 88 5.84 0.88 2.29
C PHE A 88 6.12 -0.25 1.31
N LEU A 89 6.94 0.05 0.32
CA LEU A 89 7.39 -0.90 -0.68
C LEU A 89 8.91 -0.91 -0.67
N VAL A 90 9.53 -2.09 -0.70
CA VAL A 90 10.99 -2.24 -0.75
C VAL A 90 11.39 -3.07 -1.98
N ASP A 91 12.45 -2.64 -2.65
CA ASP A 91 12.94 -3.34 -3.84
C ASP A 91 13.43 -4.74 -3.45
N ALA A 92 12.99 -5.73 -4.22
CA ALA A 92 13.39 -7.12 -4.07
C ALA A 92 13.42 -7.83 -5.42
N VAL A 93 13.81 -9.10 -5.42
CA VAL A 93 13.84 -9.97 -6.60
C VAL A 93 13.07 -11.25 -6.32
N HIS A 94 12.16 -11.62 -7.22
CA HIS A 94 11.51 -12.93 -7.24
C HIS A 94 12.00 -13.72 -8.46
N LYS A 95 12.79 -14.78 -8.25
CA LYS A 95 13.30 -15.66 -9.33
C LYS A 95 13.91 -14.88 -10.51
N GLY A 96 14.75 -13.89 -10.20
CA GLY A 96 15.41 -13.01 -11.18
C GLY A 96 14.56 -11.86 -11.73
N THR A 97 13.29 -11.74 -11.32
CA THR A 97 12.41 -10.63 -11.70
C THR A 97 12.43 -9.54 -10.64
N PRO A 98 12.76 -8.28 -10.99
CA PRO A 98 12.63 -7.14 -10.09
C PRO A 98 11.18 -6.92 -9.65
N VAL A 99 10.95 -6.84 -8.35
CA VAL A 99 9.62 -6.63 -7.73
C VAL A 99 9.69 -5.61 -6.60
N MET A 100 8.53 -5.27 -6.05
CA MET A 100 8.38 -4.49 -4.82
C MET A 100 7.67 -5.32 -3.76
N TRP A 101 8.32 -5.56 -2.62
CA TRP A 101 7.72 -6.23 -1.46
C TRP A 101 7.01 -5.21 -0.57
N CYS A 102 5.80 -5.54 -0.07
CA CYS A 102 5.09 -4.69 0.89
C CYS A 102 5.17 -5.25 2.32
N PRO A 103 6.16 -4.84 3.13
CA PRO A 103 6.28 -5.31 4.52
C PRO A 103 5.23 -4.69 5.45
N TYR A 104 4.85 -3.44 5.22
CA TYR A 104 3.97 -2.69 6.11
C TYR A 104 3.00 -1.79 5.33
N ILE A 105 1.76 -1.77 5.79
CA ILE A 105 0.68 -0.96 5.19
C ILE A 105 -0.39 -0.68 6.23
N TYR A 106 -0.94 0.52 6.18
CA TYR A 106 -1.88 1.04 7.17
C TYR A 106 -3.05 1.72 6.49
N VAL A 107 -4.25 1.53 7.03
CA VAL A 107 -5.49 2.14 6.52
C VAL A 107 -6.37 2.64 7.66
N ASP A 108 -7.32 3.51 7.38
CA ASP A 108 -8.30 3.99 8.36
C ASP A 108 -9.70 3.37 8.21
N ASN A 109 -9.81 2.26 7.46
CA ASN A 109 -11.08 1.62 7.11
C ASN A 109 -11.00 0.09 7.23
N ASP A 110 -12.01 -0.50 7.84
CA ASP A 110 -12.13 -1.93 8.11
C ASP A 110 -12.35 -2.75 6.83
N ALA A 111 -13.19 -2.28 5.91
CA ALA A 111 -13.42 -2.95 4.64
C ALA A 111 -12.16 -2.96 3.77
N ALA A 112 -11.41 -1.85 3.73
CA ALA A 112 -10.12 -1.76 3.08
C ALA A 112 -9.08 -2.70 3.71
N LEU A 113 -9.06 -2.80 5.04
CA LEU A 113 -8.21 -3.74 5.79
C LEU A 113 -8.51 -5.19 5.38
N ALA A 114 -9.78 -5.60 5.39
CA ALA A 114 -10.19 -6.95 4.99
C ALA A 114 -9.88 -7.26 3.52
N ARG A 115 -10.09 -6.31 2.59
CA ARG A 115 -9.67 -6.48 1.18
C ARG A 115 -8.16 -6.65 1.08
N GLY A 116 -7.39 -5.91 1.87
CA GLY A 116 -5.94 -6.03 1.91
C GLY A 116 -5.49 -7.42 2.33
N TRP A 117 -6.03 -7.97 3.41
CA TRP A 117 -5.69 -9.32 3.87
C TRP A 117 -6.00 -10.39 2.82
N ALA A 118 -7.12 -10.27 2.10
CA ALA A 118 -7.45 -11.19 0.99
C ALA A 118 -6.44 -11.11 -0.17
N GLN A 119 -5.83 -9.94 -0.39
CA GLN A 119 -4.78 -9.68 -1.39
C GLN A 119 -3.36 -9.94 -0.86
N GLY A 120 -3.20 -10.23 0.43
CA GLY A 120 -1.91 -10.41 1.10
C GLY A 120 -1.20 -9.12 1.54
N PHE A 121 -1.85 -7.96 1.43
CA PHE A 121 -1.35 -6.72 2.04
C PHE A 121 -1.50 -6.81 3.56
N PRO A 122 -0.42 -6.64 4.35
CA PRO A 122 -0.44 -6.79 5.81
C PRO A 122 -1.04 -5.55 6.52
N LYS A 123 -2.28 -5.19 6.17
CA LYS A 123 -2.94 -3.95 6.62
C LYS A 123 -3.18 -3.94 8.13
N LYS A 124 -2.83 -2.82 8.76
CA LYS A 124 -3.24 -2.42 10.13
C LYS A 124 -4.07 -1.14 10.12
N LEU A 125 -4.81 -0.90 11.20
CA LEU A 125 -5.56 0.35 11.37
C LEU A 125 -4.64 1.49 11.80
N ALA A 126 -4.80 2.66 11.18
CA ALA A 126 -4.08 3.87 11.50
C ALA A 126 -4.85 5.13 11.09
N SER A 127 -4.30 6.28 11.44
CA SER A 127 -4.67 7.59 10.94
C SER A 127 -3.67 8.04 9.88
N VAL A 128 -4.15 8.25 8.65
CA VAL A 128 -3.33 8.69 7.51
C VAL A 128 -3.89 10.01 6.97
N TYR A 129 -3.02 10.99 6.72
CA TYR A 129 -3.45 12.28 6.15
C TYR A 129 -2.46 12.74 5.09
N GLN A 130 -2.98 13.39 4.05
CA GLN A 130 -2.19 14.13 3.07
C GLN A 130 -2.82 15.47 2.73
N THR A 131 -1.98 16.38 2.23
CA THR A 131 -2.42 17.68 1.70
C THR A 131 -3.24 17.45 0.44
N ARG A 132 -4.41 18.10 0.34
CA ARG A 132 -5.32 17.98 -0.80
C ARG A 132 -5.23 19.17 -1.74
N THR A 133 -5.53 18.94 -3.00
CA THR A 133 -5.74 20.00 -4.00
C THR A 133 -7.21 20.36 -4.06
N PHE A 134 -7.51 21.66 -4.20
CA PHE A 134 -8.86 22.15 -4.46
C PHE A 134 -8.85 23.06 -5.69
N ALA A 135 -9.92 22.99 -6.49
CA ALA A 135 -10.04 23.78 -7.72
C ALA A 135 -10.14 25.30 -7.47
N ALA A 136 -10.72 25.70 -6.34
CA ALA A 136 -10.84 27.10 -5.97
C ALA A 136 -9.49 27.66 -5.49
N PRO A 137 -8.97 28.74 -6.10
CA PRO A 137 -7.69 29.32 -5.70
C PRO A 137 -7.81 30.03 -4.34
N SER A 138 -6.85 29.80 -3.45
CA SER A 138 -6.70 30.54 -2.20
C SER A 138 -5.29 30.31 -1.63
N ALA A 139 -4.93 31.04 -0.57
CA ALA A 139 -3.69 30.78 0.17
C ALA A 139 -3.64 29.39 0.84
N ALA A 140 -4.78 28.72 0.99
CA ALA A 140 -4.87 27.36 1.52
C ALA A 140 -4.89 26.27 0.42
N ALA A 141 -4.98 26.66 -0.86
CA ALA A 141 -4.96 25.71 -1.96
C ALA A 141 -3.52 25.25 -2.26
N ALA A 142 -3.35 23.96 -2.53
CA ALA A 142 -2.09 23.39 -3.03
C ALA A 142 -2.31 22.93 -4.49
N PRO A 143 -2.08 23.79 -5.49
CA PRO A 143 -2.27 23.40 -6.89
C PRO A 143 -1.23 22.35 -7.32
N VAL A 144 -1.53 21.60 -8.37
CA VAL A 144 -0.59 20.62 -8.93
C VAL A 144 0.27 21.33 -9.96
N ALA A 145 1.30 22.02 -9.47
CA ALA A 145 2.21 22.83 -10.28
C ALA A 145 3.59 22.94 -9.63
N ALA A 146 4.59 23.37 -10.41
CA ALA A 146 5.95 23.61 -9.93
C ALA A 146 5.96 24.55 -8.70
N GLY A 147 6.76 24.19 -7.69
CA GLY A 147 6.88 24.91 -6.42
C GLY A 147 5.83 24.55 -5.37
N SER A 148 4.77 23.80 -5.74
CA SER A 148 3.72 23.42 -4.81
C SER A 148 4.21 22.38 -3.82
N ARG A 149 3.78 22.52 -2.55
CA ARG A 149 4.23 21.69 -1.43
C ARG A 149 3.08 20.86 -0.89
N PHE A 150 3.37 19.60 -0.60
CA PHE A 150 2.40 18.68 -0.01
C PHE A 150 3.02 17.97 1.18
N GLY A 151 2.32 18.00 2.32
CA GLY A 151 2.67 17.21 3.50
C GLY A 151 1.80 15.96 3.62
N ALA A 152 2.36 14.89 4.16
CA ALA A 152 1.65 13.67 4.51
C ALA A 152 2.14 13.09 5.86
N SER A 153 1.28 12.33 6.53
CA SER A 153 1.60 11.73 7.83
C SER A 153 0.83 10.44 8.08
N LEU A 154 1.46 9.54 8.85
CA LEU A 154 0.91 8.27 9.33
C LEU A 154 1.04 8.21 10.85
N SER A 155 -0.01 7.81 11.56
CA SER A 155 0.05 7.54 13.01
C SER A 155 -0.81 6.32 13.35
N ALA A 156 -0.29 5.38 14.14
CA ALA A 156 -1.05 4.24 14.64
C ALA A 156 -1.03 4.27 16.17
N HIS A 157 -2.13 3.84 16.81
CA HIS A 157 -2.24 3.79 18.27
C HIS A 157 -1.92 5.11 19.00
N GLY A 158 -2.04 6.25 18.32
CA GLY A 158 -1.71 7.58 18.87
C GLY A 158 -0.24 7.99 18.75
N GLU A 159 0.61 7.14 18.16
CA GLU A 159 2.03 7.41 17.94
C GLU A 159 2.29 7.73 16.45
N ARG A 160 3.12 8.76 16.19
CA ARG A 160 3.55 9.14 14.84
C ARG A 160 4.49 8.06 14.30
N LEU A 161 4.27 7.57 13.08
CA LEU A 161 5.12 6.54 12.45
C LEU A 161 5.84 7.05 11.19
N ALA A 162 5.25 8.00 10.47
CA ALA A 162 5.90 8.63 9.33
C ALA A 162 5.45 10.07 9.11
N GLU A 163 6.37 10.91 8.65
CA GLU A 163 6.11 12.25 8.13
C GLU A 163 6.81 12.41 6.79
N ALA A 164 6.10 12.92 5.79
CA ALA A 164 6.66 13.25 4.49
C ALA A 164 6.29 14.66 4.08
N ARG A 165 7.19 15.34 3.37
CA ARG A 165 6.89 16.56 2.62
C ARG A 165 7.52 16.48 1.25
N ILE A 166 6.77 16.85 0.22
CA ILE A 166 7.29 16.94 -1.14
C ILE A 166 7.15 18.35 -1.68
N THR A 167 8.05 18.74 -2.57
CA THR A 167 7.97 19.99 -3.34
C THR A 167 8.03 19.67 -4.82
N LEU A 168 6.93 19.88 -5.54
CA LEU A 168 6.84 19.56 -6.96
C LEU A 168 7.78 20.44 -7.79
N ARG A 169 8.48 19.87 -8.75
CA ARG A 169 9.40 20.59 -9.64
C ARG A 169 8.95 20.53 -11.08
N GLN A 170 8.61 19.33 -11.57
CA GLN A 170 8.30 19.11 -12.98
C GLN A 170 7.31 17.97 -13.19
N PRO A 171 6.55 17.97 -14.29
CA PRO A 171 5.76 16.82 -14.71
C PRO A 171 6.65 15.60 -14.98
N VAL A 172 6.11 14.40 -14.74
CA VAL A 172 6.77 13.13 -15.09
C VAL A 172 6.46 12.79 -16.54
N ALA A 173 7.51 12.60 -17.36
CA ALA A 173 7.37 12.34 -18.79
C ALA A 173 6.73 10.97 -19.08
N ASP A 174 7.09 9.94 -18.32
CA ASP A 174 6.46 8.62 -18.36
C ASP A 174 5.87 8.27 -16.98
N PRO A 175 4.59 8.59 -16.73
CA PRO A 175 3.94 8.31 -15.45
C PRO A 175 3.94 6.83 -15.05
N LYS A 176 4.02 5.90 -16.02
CA LYS A 176 4.05 4.46 -15.72
C LYS A 176 5.35 4.02 -15.05
N SER A 177 6.43 4.78 -15.25
CA SER A 177 7.72 4.50 -14.60
C SER A 177 7.65 4.52 -13.07
N LEU A 178 6.71 5.27 -12.48
CA LEU A 178 6.48 5.32 -11.03
C LEU A 178 5.93 4.00 -10.47
N LEU A 179 5.42 3.11 -11.32
CA LEU A 179 4.81 1.83 -10.96
C LEU A 179 5.44 0.67 -11.78
N ALA A 180 6.73 0.80 -12.12
CA ALA A 180 7.40 -0.13 -13.03
C ALA A 180 7.61 -1.55 -12.46
N ARG A 181 7.68 -1.68 -11.13
CA ARG A 181 7.86 -2.96 -10.44
C ARG A 181 6.52 -3.49 -9.94
N PRO A 182 6.16 -4.76 -10.21
CA PRO A 182 4.94 -5.32 -9.69
C PRO A 182 5.07 -5.57 -8.18
N THR A 183 3.95 -5.45 -7.46
CA THR A 183 3.92 -5.63 -6.01
C THR A 183 3.74 -7.11 -5.65
N VAL A 184 4.62 -7.61 -4.79
CA VAL A 184 4.52 -8.93 -4.17
C VAL A 184 4.08 -8.77 -2.72
N ASN A 185 3.15 -9.63 -2.32
CA ASN A 185 2.49 -9.66 -1.03
C ASN A 185 2.51 -11.09 -0.46
N ARG A 186 2.12 -11.25 0.80
CA ARG A 186 2.02 -12.55 1.46
C ARG A 186 0.65 -12.71 2.08
N ARG A 187 -0.18 -13.58 1.52
CA ARG A 187 -1.44 -13.98 2.18
C ARG A 187 -1.08 -14.84 3.37
N TYR A 188 -1.49 -14.40 4.55
CA TYR A 188 -1.18 -15.06 5.80
C TYR A 188 -2.42 -15.12 6.69
N PHE A 189 -2.76 -16.31 7.17
CA PHE A 189 -3.84 -16.52 8.12
C PHE A 189 -3.47 -17.59 9.14
N ALA A 190 -3.33 -17.19 10.40
CA ALA A 190 -2.90 -18.07 11.48
C ALA A 190 -3.93 -19.17 11.81
N SER A 191 -3.45 -20.27 12.38
CA SER A 191 -4.31 -21.29 12.98
C SER A 191 -4.39 -21.09 14.50
N LEU A 192 -5.60 -21.16 15.05
CA LEU A 192 -5.82 -21.06 16.51
C LEU A 192 -5.91 -22.43 17.20
N ALA A 193 -6.01 -23.51 16.43
CA ALA A 193 -6.10 -24.86 16.99
C ALA A 193 -4.82 -25.21 17.78
N ALA A 194 -5.00 -25.85 18.94
CA ALA A 194 -3.89 -26.21 19.82
C ALA A 194 -2.84 -27.06 19.08
N GLY A 195 -1.56 -26.69 19.23
CA GLY A 195 -0.45 -27.36 18.56
C GLY A 195 -0.25 -26.99 17.08
N LEU A 196 -1.02 -26.03 16.55
CA LEU A 196 -0.91 -25.52 15.18
C LEU A 196 -0.61 -24.01 15.13
N HIS A 197 -0.26 -23.37 16.26
CA HIS A 197 -0.04 -21.91 16.32
C HIS A 197 1.16 -21.45 15.47
N ASP A 198 2.12 -22.34 15.21
CA ASP A 198 3.27 -22.15 14.32
C ASP A 198 3.01 -22.60 12.87
N LYS A 199 1.79 -23.09 12.58
CA LYS A 199 1.38 -23.67 11.29
C LYS A 199 0.17 -22.89 10.75
N PRO A 200 0.41 -21.78 10.03
CA PRO A 200 -0.68 -20.99 9.47
C PRO A 200 -1.55 -21.83 8.52
N ALA A 201 -2.85 -21.53 8.50
CA ALA A 201 -3.80 -22.16 7.58
C ALA A 201 -3.64 -21.65 6.14
N VAL A 202 -3.16 -20.41 5.98
CA VAL A 202 -2.80 -19.80 4.70
C VAL A 202 -1.44 -19.15 4.87
N ASP A 203 -0.52 -19.46 3.96
CA ASP A 203 0.80 -18.83 3.88
C ASP A 203 1.27 -18.90 2.43
N GLU A 204 1.03 -17.84 1.67
CA GLU A 204 1.15 -17.84 0.21
C GLU A 204 1.84 -16.55 -0.25
N LEU A 205 2.95 -16.67 -0.98
CA LEU A 205 3.55 -15.54 -1.69
C LEU A 205 2.71 -15.28 -2.95
N VAL A 206 2.30 -14.04 -3.15
CA VAL A 206 1.37 -13.66 -4.23
C VAL A 206 1.80 -12.39 -4.94
N LEU A 207 1.48 -12.30 -6.22
CA LEU A 207 1.68 -11.12 -7.05
C LEU A 207 0.36 -10.37 -7.21
N SER A 208 0.37 -9.07 -6.88
CA SER A 208 -0.77 -8.19 -7.13
C SER A 208 -1.03 -8.08 -8.64
N VAL A 209 -2.28 -8.28 -9.05
CA VAL A 209 -2.73 -8.13 -10.45
C VAL A 209 -3.69 -6.95 -10.52
N THR A 210 -3.32 -5.94 -11.32
CA THR A 210 -4.13 -4.74 -11.50
C THR A 210 -4.60 -4.64 -12.94
N ASP A 211 -5.91 -4.50 -13.12
CA ASP A 211 -6.55 -4.31 -14.41
C ASP A 211 -6.70 -2.82 -14.72
N ASN A 212 -6.47 -2.44 -15.98
CA ASN A 212 -6.71 -1.08 -16.49
C ASN A 212 -6.00 0.03 -15.68
N LEU A 213 -4.76 -0.23 -15.25
CA LEU A 213 -3.95 0.74 -14.50
C LEU A 213 -3.79 2.06 -15.27
N SER A 214 -4.18 3.16 -14.64
CA SER A 214 -4.10 4.51 -15.18
C SER A 214 -3.42 5.44 -14.18
N VAL A 215 -2.49 6.25 -14.67
CA VAL A 215 -1.79 7.29 -13.90
C VAL A 215 -2.02 8.62 -14.61
N ALA A 216 -2.44 9.64 -13.87
CA ALA A 216 -2.69 10.98 -14.37
C ALA A 216 -2.02 12.05 -13.50
N ASP A 217 -1.77 13.22 -14.09
CA ASP A 217 -1.22 14.40 -13.40
C ASP A 217 0.00 14.11 -12.52
N ALA A 218 0.93 13.31 -13.08
CA ALA A 218 2.13 12.90 -12.38
C ALA A 218 3.19 14.00 -12.37
N TRP A 219 3.68 14.32 -11.18
CA TRP A 219 4.72 15.30 -10.92
C TRP A 219 5.78 14.71 -10.01
N ALA A 220 7.03 15.12 -10.23
CA ALA A 220 8.17 14.76 -9.41
C ALA A 220 8.86 16.02 -8.86
N GLY A 221 9.62 15.84 -7.78
CA GLY A 221 10.40 16.88 -7.15
C GLY A 221 11.17 16.40 -5.94
N ASP A 222 11.40 17.29 -4.98
CA ASP A 222 12.19 16.99 -3.78
C ASP A 222 11.32 16.36 -2.69
N ALA A 223 11.90 15.54 -1.81
CA ALA A 223 11.24 14.97 -0.65
C ALA A 223 12.02 15.17 0.66
N GLU A 224 11.26 15.29 1.75
CA GLU A 224 11.69 15.14 3.14
C GLU A 224 10.93 13.95 3.72
N LEU A 225 11.60 13.10 4.50
CA LEU A 225 10.99 11.90 5.08
C LEU A 225 11.57 11.59 6.46
N LEU A 226 10.71 11.22 7.40
CA LEU A 226 11.07 10.85 8.77
C LEU A 226 10.26 9.65 9.25
N PHE A 227 10.94 8.68 9.87
CA PHE A 227 10.34 7.53 10.56
C PHE A 227 10.76 7.54 12.03
N PRO A 228 10.00 8.18 12.93
CA PRO A 228 10.31 8.16 14.36
C PRO A 228 10.07 6.78 14.98
N ASP A 229 10.71 6.54 16.12
CA ASP A 229 10.47 5.35 16.94
C ASP A 229 9.06 5.37 17.54
N ALA A 230 8.44 4.19 17.59
CA ALA A 230 7.07 4.02 18.09
C ALA A 230 6.87 2.60 18.64
N ARG A 231 6.15 2.49 19.76
CA ARG A 231 6.03 1.21 20.47
C ARG A 231 5.22 0.19 19.67
N GLY A 232 5.79 -1.00 19.49
CA GLY A 232 5.11 -2.11 18.80
C GLY A 232 5.09 -1.96 17.28
N GLU A 233 5.89 -1.02 16.76
CA GLU A 233 6.07 -0.74 15.34
C GLU A 233 7.55 -0.85 14.99
N GLU A 234 7.85 -1.28 13.76
CA GLU A 234 9.22 -1.52 13.31
C GLU A 234 9.62 -0.61 12.14
N LEU A 235 8.75 0.36 11.78
CA LEU A 235 9.01 1.28 10.67
C LEU A 235 10.26 2.14 10.86
N CYS A 236 10.63 2.45 12.11
CA CYS A 236 11.84 3.21 12.44
C CYS A 236 13.12 2.49 11.98
N ALA A 237 13.09 1.15 11.82
CA ALA A 237 14.22 0.37 11.30
C ALA A 237 14.53 0.72 9.83
N PHE A 238 13.55 1.26 9.09
CA PHE A 238 13.74 1.78 7.73
C PHE A 238 14.20 3.25 7.70
N GLY A 239 14.59 3.80 8.85
CA GLY A 239 15.07 5.18 8.97
C GLY A 239 15.98 5.55 7.79
N PRO A 240 15.60 6.54 6.96
CA PRO A 240 16.23 6.72 5.67
C PRO A 240 17.66 7.25 5.83
N VAL A 241 18.65 6.50 5.35
CA VAL A 241 20.04 6.97 5.22
C VAL A 241 20.19 7.95 4.06
N LYS A 242 19.25 7.90 3.11
CA LYS A 242 19.09 8.85 2.02
C LYS A 242 17.61 8.97 1.66
N VAL A 243 17.14 10.19 1.41
CA VAL A 243 15.82 10.46 0.83
C VAL A 243 15.99 10.79 -0.65
N GLY A 244 15.12 10.23 -1.50
CA GLY A 244 15.11 10.42 -2.94
C GLY A 244 14.15 11.49 -3.41
N GLY A 245 13.59 11.26 -4.60
CA GLY A 245 12.57 12.12 -5.16
C GLY A 245 11.23 11.96 -4.45
N GLY A 246 10.48 13.06 -4.40
CA GLY A 246 9.07 13.07 -4.06
C GLY A 246 8.22 13.07 -5.32
N PHE A 247 7.02 12.49 -5.26
CA PHE A 247 6.10 12.49 -6.38
C PHE A 247 4.64 12.61 -5.94
N ARG A 248 3.83 13.17 -6.83
CA ARG A 248 2.38 13.28 -6.68
C ARG A 248 1.72 12.87 -7.99
N PHE A 249 0.68 12.04 -7.92
CA PHE A 249 -0.10 11.65 -9.10
C PHE A 249 -1.48 11.15 -8.69
N SER A 250 -2.41 11.10 -9.65
CA SER A 250 -3.69 10.39 -9.48
C SER A 250 -3.59 8.99 -10.08
N LEU A 251 -4.21 8.01 -9.44
CA LEU A 251 -4.10 6.59 -9.73
C LEU A 251 -5.49 5.95 -9.80
N ALA A 252 -5.73 5.12 -10.82
CA ALA A 252 -6.92 4.28 -10.89
C ALA A 252 -6.59 2.89 -11.44
N TYR A 253 -7.26 1.87 -10.92
CA TYR A 253 -7.18 0.50 -11.42
C TYR A 253 -8.35 -0.33 -10.91
N SER A 254 -8.49 -1.55 -11.43
CA SER A 254 -9.38 -2.57 -10.88
C SER A 254 -8.60 -3.79 -10.40
N VAL A 255 -9.18 -4.55 -9.49
CA VAL A 255 -8.65 -5.84 -9.05
C VAL A 255 -9.71 -6.89 -9.30
N THR A 256 -9.39 -7.89 -10.13
CA THR A 256 -10.24 -9.06 -10.39
C THR A 256 -9.54 -10.38 -10.11
N ASP A 257 -8.22 -10.37 -9.95
CA ASP A 257 -7.39 -11.56 -9.81
C ASP A 257 -6.24 -11.34 -8.80
N LEU A 258 -5.62 -12.44 -8.38
CA LEU A 258 -4.42 -12.47 -7.56
C LEU A 258 -3.61 -13.71 -7.91
N LYS A 259 -2.37 -13.51 -8.38
CA LYS A 259 -1.54 -14.63 -8.85
C LYS A 259 -0.75 -15.23 -7.70
N LEU A 260 -1.00 -16.52 -7.42
CA LEU A 260 -0.14 -17.32 -6.54
C LEU A 260 1.26 -17.48 -7.15
N LEU A 261 2.29 -17.13 -6.39
CA LEU A 261 3.68 -17.37 -6.74
C LEU A 261 4.18 -18.66 -6.09
N GLU A 262 3.99 -18.79 -4.76
CA GLU A 262 4.49 -19.92 -3.96
C GLU A 262 3.55 -20.20 -2.77
N ASP A 263 3.25 -21.47 -2.52
CA ASP A 263 2.55 -21.92 -1.31
C ASP A 263 3.58 -22.30 -0.23
N LEU A 264 3.74 -21.41 0.75
CA LEU A 264 4.70 -21.52 1.84
C LEU A 264 4.22 -22.44 2.98
N THR A 265 2.97 -22.94 2.94
CA THR A 265 2.50 -23.96 3.89
C THR A 265 3.16 -25.33 3.66
N ARG A 266 3.78 -25.52 2.48
CA ARG A 266 4.42 -26.78 2.05
C ARG A 266 5.80 -26.50 1.44
N PRO A 267 6.79 -26.03 2.23
CA PRO A 267 8.10 -25.69 1.70
C PRO A 267 8.77 -26.92 1.06
N GLY A 268 9.19 -26.81 -0.21
CA GLY A 268 9.96 -27.83 -0.93
C GLY A 268 9.17 -28.80 -1.84
N LYS A 269 7.94 -28.46 -2.25
CA LYS A 269 7.23 -29.15 -3.35
C LYS A 269 7.23 -28.34 -4.64
#